data_AF-A0A4Y7ID23-F1
#
_entry.id   AF-A0A4Y7ID23-F1
#
_cell.length_a   1.000
_cell.length_b   1.000
_cell.length_c   1.000
_cell.angle_alpha   90.00
_cell.angle_beta   90.00
_cell.angle_gamma   90.00
#
_symmetry.space_group_name_H-M   'P 1'
#
loop_
_entity.id
_entity.type
_entity.pdbx_description
1 polymer ?
#
loop_
_entity_poly.entity_id
_entity_poly.type
_entity_poly.pdbx_seq_one_letter_code
_entity_poly.pdbx_strand_id
1 'polypeptide(L)'
;MDGVLASASEITDQRQKIEQYKQILSTVLSSNDVVQANKFIDHMVSDAVPLVVSRQLLQTFAQDLGRFEPEAQKEIALNFLTQIQSRSVSFEEQVLIIREKLAELYEAEQEWSKAARMLSGIDLDSSIRLLDESYKLSKCVKIASLYLEDDDAVNAETFTNKASFLVNNSKQEVLVLQYKVCAARILDLKRKFLDAALKYYEISQIEKRQIGDEWIDEEALEQALTAAVTCTILAPAGPQRSRVLANFYKDERCSKLKIYPILEKVYLERILRKPEIDSFAEDLKEHQINVSNIIVNLHIGCPGWLAPLVMFSGYGLGLAEGMGSDDKALLPDNFTVLDRAMIEHNLLSASKLYTNISFEELGALLGIAPPKAEKIASKMIYEDRMKGSIDQKNIYLIDIQGKGYRKSQIYAVAISLCDAAESVTSRRNSVTEYVNACLVKNGKHSRSHIYPEGLRLKCQDYMVEAFIHFDDDKEELQQWDQHIVGLCQSLNDVLDTMSKKGLAIPV
;
A
#
# COMPACT_ATOMS: atom_id res chain seq x y z
N MET A 1 -27.82 51.64 10.48
CA MET A 1 -28.28 50.38 9.86
C MET A 1 -29.62 49.93 10.43
N ASP A 2 -29.74 49.78 11.75
CA ASP A 2 -30.95 49.27 12.41
C ASP A 2 -32.23 50.06 12.06
N GLY A 3 -32.16 51.39 11.99
CA GLY A 3 -33.29 52.22 11.57
C GLY A 3 -33.72 52.05 10.10
N VAL A 4 -32.80 51.67 9.21
CA VAL A 4 -33.09 51.45 7.77
C VAL A 4 -33.69 50.05 7.55
N LEU A 5 -33.25 49.07 8.34
CA LEU A 5 -33.81 47.71 8.33
C LEU A 5 -35.22 47.67 8.93
N ALA A 6 -35.45 48.44 10.00
CA ALA A 6 -36.76 48.62 10.61
C ALA A 6 -37.75 49.28 9.65
N SER A 7 -37.37 50.38 8.99
CA SER A 7 -38.26 51.04 8.01
C SER A 7 -38.59 50.16 6.81
N ALA A 8 -37.64 49.33 6.35
CA ALA A 8 -37.91 48.34 5.30
C ALA A 8 -38.86 47.22 5.76
N SER A 9 -38.89 46.91 7.06
CA SER A 9 -39.76 45.86 7.61
C SER A 9 -41.24 46.25 7.63
N GLU A 10 -41.54 47.54 7.81
CA GLU A 10 -42.90 48.11 7.90
C GLU A 10 -43.61 48.21 6.55
N ILE A 11 -42.90 48.01 5.43
CA ILE A 11 -43.47 48.08 4.09
C ILE A 11 -44.43 46.92 3.85
N THR A 12 -45.67 47.25 3.49
CA THR A 12 -46.73 46.29 3.20
C THR A 12 -46.66 45.71 1.79
N ASP A 13 -46.19 46.48 0.79
CA ASP A 13 -46.00 46.01 -0.58
C ASP A 13 -44.75 45.12 -0.69
N GLN A 14 -44.94 43.83 -1.03
CA GLN A 14 -43.84 42.87 -1.09
C GLN A 14 -42.79 43.21 -2.16
N ARG A 15 -43.19 43.79 -3.30
CA ARG A 15 -42.26 44.11 -4.39
C ARG A 15 -41.36 45.28 -4.00
N GLN A 16 -41.95 46.32 -3.42
CA GLN A 16 -41.21 47.46 -2.88
C GLN A 16 -40.30 47.06 -1.71
N LYS A 17 -40.79 46.17 -0.82
CA LYS A 17 -40.00 45.64 0.30
C LYS A 17 -38.75 44.89 -0.18
N ILE A 18 -38.89 44.01 -1.18
CA ILE A 18 -37.74 43.28 -1.76
C ILE A 18 -36.76 44.26 -2.40
N GLU A 19 -37.24 45.25 -3.16
CA GLU A 19 -36.37 46.21 -3.83
C GLU A 19 -35.59 47.08 -2.83
N GLN A 20 -36.23 47.51 -1.75
CA GLN A 20 -35.54 48.25 -0.69
C GLN A 20 -34.49 47.40 0.01
N TYR A 21 -34.78 46.14 0.32
CA TYR A 21 -33.76 45.26 0.89
C TYR A 21 -32.61 44.97 -0.07
N LYS A 22 -32.84 44.91 -1.39
CA LYS A 22 -31.75 44.80 -2.38
C LYS A 22 -30.85 46.02 -2.38
N GLN A 23 -31.40 47.23 -2.24
CA GLN A 23 -30.61 48.47 -2.13
C GLN A 23 -29.81 48.53 -0.82
N ILE A 24 -30.39 48.04 0.29
CA ILE A 24 -29.66 47.91 1.55
C ILE A 24 -28.52 46.90 1.39
N LEU A 25 -28.80 45.73 0.80
CA LEU A 25 -27.81 44.69 0.55
C LEU A 25 -26.65 45.22 -0.32
N SER A 26 -26.92 45.94 -1.41
CA SER A 26 -25.85 46.51 -2.24
C SER A 26 -24.98 47.50 -1.47
N THR A 27 -25.58 48.31 -0.58
CA THR A 27 -24.85 49.23 0.29
C THR A 27 -23.94 48.48 1.27
N VAL A 28 -24.44 47.39 1.86
CA VAL A 28 -23.67 46.52 2.78
C VAL A 28 -22.49 45.89 2.06
N LEU A 29 -22.72 45.30 0.88
CA LEU A 29 -21.68 44.69 0.05
C LEU A 29 -20.60 45.69 -0.37
N SER A 30 -20.98 46.95 -0.64
CA SER A 30 -20.02 48.02 -0.99
C SER A 30 -19.27 48.59 0.21
N SER A 31 -19.81 48.46 1.42
CA SER A 31 -19.18 49.02 2.63
C SER A 31 -17.96 48.23 3.11
N ASN A 32 -17.86 46.94 2.74
CA ASN A 32 -16.86 45.99 3.23
C ASN A 32 -16.78 45.92 4.78
N ASP A 33 -17.88 46.25 5.46
CA ASP A 33 -17.98 46.30 6.92
C ASP A 33 -18.64 45.01 7.46
N VAL A 34 -17.85 44.21 8.17
CA VAL A 34 -18.28 42.94 8.79
C VAL A 34 -19.44 43.14 9.76
N VAL A 35 -19.44 44.23 10.52
CA VAL A 35 -20.49 44.50 11.51
C VAL A 35 -21.82 44.75 10.81
N GLN A 36 -21.80 45.47 9.68
CA GLN A 36 -23.00 45.72 8.89
C GLN A 36 -23.51 44.45 8.23
N ALA A 37 -22.62 43.62 7.68
CA ALA A 37 -22.98 42.33 7.12
C ALA A 37 -23.66 41.42 8.15
N ASN A 38 -23.08 41.32 9.35
CA ASN A 38 -23.64 40.51 10.45
C ASN A 38 -25.01 41.03 10.90
N LYS A 39 -25.18 42.36 11.04
CA LYS A 39 -26.50 42.95 11.35
C LYS A 39 -27.55 42.68 10.28
N PHE A 40 -27.16 42.69 9.01
CA PHE A 40 -28.06 42.35 7.91
C PHE A 40 -28.52 40.89 8.02
N ILE A 41 -27.60 39.95 8.28
CA ILE A 41 -27.90 38.53 8.47
C ILE A 41 -28.86 38.32 9.64
N ASP A 42 -28.57 38.90 10.81
CA ASP A 42 -29.41 38.78 12.00
C ASP A 42 -30.85 39.25 11.73
N HIS A 43 -31.00 40.38 11.02
CA HIS A 43 -32.32 40.91 10.63
C HIS A 43 -33.03 40.00 9.62
N MET A 44 -32.33 39.44 8.63
CA MET A 44 -32.91 38.53 7.64
C MET A 44 -33.36 37.19 8.24
N VAL A 45 -32.68 36.70 9.27
CA VAL A 45 -33.02 35.43 9.95
C VAL A 45 -34.13 35.63 11.00
N SER A 46 -34.38 36.87 11.41
CA SER A 46 -35.46 37.23 12.33
C SER A 46 -36.86 36.97 11.75
N ASP A 47 -37.86 36.85 12.62
CA ASP A 47 -39.26 36.66 12.22
C ASP A 47 -39.91 37.92 11.64
N ALA A 48 -39.21 39.06 11.62
CA ALA A 48 -39.68 40.30 11.01
C ALA A 48 -39.70 40.25 9.47
N VAL A 49 -38.96 39.32 8.88
CA VAL A 49 -38.81 39.19 7.42
C VAL A 49 -39.51 37.91 6.94
N PRO A 50 -40.45 38.01 5.97
CA PRO A 50 -41.07 36.84 5.38
C PRO A 50 -40.02 35.89 4.77
N LEU A 51 -40.17 34.58 5.00
CA LEU A 51 -39.18 33.57 4.62
C LEU A 51 -38.77 33.62 3.14
N VAL A 52 -39.72 33.88 2.23
CA VAL A 52 -39.45 33.97 0.79
C VAL A 52 -38.48 35.11 0.47
N VAL A 53 -38.67 36.26 1.13
CA VAL A 53 -37.81 37.45 0.96
C VAL A 53 -36.43 37.18 1.56
N SER A 54 -36.38 36.60 2.76
CA SER A 54 -35.14 36.22 3.43
C SER A 54 -34.30 35.25 2.59
N ARG A 55 -34.89 34.16 2.08
CA ARG A 55 -34.20 33.18 1.20
C ARG A 55 -33.60 33.84 -0.04
N GLN A 56 -34.36 34.68 -0.72
CA GLN A 56 -33.90 35.34 -1.95
C GLN A 56 -32.71 36.26 -1.66
N LEU A 57 -32.79 37.09 -0.62
CA LEU A 57 -31.74 38.05 -0.27
C LEU A 57 -30.50 37.38 0.28
N LEU A 58 -30.66 36.38 1.15
CA LEU A 58 -29.54 35.60 1.68
C LEU A 58 -28.84 34.77 0.61
N GLN A 59 -29.57 34.33 -0.43
CA GLN A 59 -28.95 33.69 -1.59
C GLN A 59 -28.08 34.66 -2.38
N THR A 60 -28.59 35.87 -2.68
CA THR A 60 -27.79 36.92 -3.33
C THR A 60 -26.58 37.30 -2.47
N PHE A 61 -26.75 37.46 -1.16
CA PHE A 61 -25.66 37.71 -0.22
C PHE A 61 -24.60 36.60 -0.26
N ALA A 62 -25.01 35.33 -0.22
CA ALA A 62 -24.09 34.19 -0.29
C ALA A 62 -23.30 34.16 -1.61
N GLN A 63 -23.96 34.45 -2.74
CA GLN A 63 -23.31 34.53 -4.06
C GLN A 63 -22.31 35.69 -4.13
N ASP A 64 -22.62 36.85 -3.55
CA ASP A 64 -21.76 38.03 -3.56
C ASP A 64 -20.76 38.11 -2.39
N LEU A 65 -20.72 37.12 -1.49
CA LEU A 65 -19.78 37.08 -0.35
C LEU A 65 -18.31 37.24 -0.79
N GLY A 66 -17.97 36.86 -2.03
CA GLY A 66 -16.61 36.95 -2.58
C GLY A 66 -16.10 38.38 -2.76
N ARG A 67 -16.94 39.41 -2.55
CA ARG A 67 -16.55 40.83 -2.62
C ARG A 67 -15.81 41.32 -1.37
N PHE A 68 -15.93 40.61 -0.25
CA PHE A 68 -15.22 40.97 0.99
C PHE A 68 -13.78 40.46 0.97
N GLU A 69 -12.94 40.96 1.87
CA GLU A 69 -11.61 40.38 2.09
C GLU A 69 -11.69 38.95 2.66
N PRO A 70 -10.76 38.04 2.35
CA PRO A 70 -10.84 36.62 2.75
C PRO A 70 -11.09 36.39 4.26
N GLU A 71 -10.46 37.17 5.13
CA GLU A 71 -10.65 37.05 6.58
C GLU A 71 -12.06 37.49 7.00
N ALA A 72 -12.56 38.59 6.43
CA ALA A 72 -13.92 39.07 6.64
C ALA A 72 -14.95 38.06 6.10
N GLN A 73 -14.69 37.42 4.95
CA GLN A 73 -15.55 36.36 4.41
C GLN A 73 -15.70 35.21 5.40
N LYS A 74 -14.60 34.74 6.01
CA LYS A 74 -14.62 33.65 7.01
C LYS A 74 -15.43 34.05 8.24
N GLU A 75 -15.20 35.24 8.79
CA GLU A 75 -15.92 35.73 9.97
C GLU A 75 -17.44 35.82 9.71
N ILE A 76 -17.82 36.44 8.59
CA ILE A 76 -19.22 36.59 8.18
C ILE A 76 -19.87 35.22 7.93
N ALA A 77 -19.20 34.31 7.22
CA ALA A 77 -19.71 32.98 6.92
C ALA A 77 -19.93 32.13 8.19
N LEU A 78 -19.00 32.19 9.15
CA LEU A 78 -19.13 31.48 10.42
C LEU A 78 -20.28 32.04 11.26
N ASN A 79 -20.44 33.37 11.32
CA ASN A 79 -21.58 33.98 11.98
C ASN A 79 -22.90 33.59 11.29
N PHE A 80 -22.94 33.63 9.95
CA PHE A 80 -24.10 33.21 9.15
C PHE A 80 -24.57 31.80 9.50
N LEU A 81 -23.65 30.84 9.51
CA LEU A 81 -23.96 29.45 9.85
C LEU A 81 -24.45 29.30 11.30
N THR A 82 -23.88 30.07 12.23
CA THR A 82 -24.27 30.07 13.65
C THR A 82 -25.71 30.57 13.82
N GLN A 83 -26.08 31.67 13.17
CA GLN A 83 -27.42 32.26 13.27
C GLN A 83 -28.49 31.36 12.63
N ILE A 84 -28.16 30.71 11.52
CA ILE A 84 -29.10 29.88 10.76
C ILE A 84 -29.23 28.46 11.32
N GLN A 85 -28.33 28.03 12.22
CA GLN A 85 -28.29 26.66 12.75
C GLN A 85 -29.65 26.15 13.26
N SER A 86 -30.45 27.00 13.92
CA SER A 86 -31.78 26.63 14.45
C SER A 86 -32.85 26.45 13.37
N ARG A 87 -32.65 27.06 12.19
CA ARG A 87 -33.58 27.08 11.05
C ARG A 87 -32.92 26.53 9.79
N SER A 88 -31.90 25.67 9.91
CA SER A 88 -31.06 25.23 8.79
C SER A 88 -31.85 24.59 7.66
N VAL A 89 -32.87 23.77 7.97
CA VAL A 89 -33.81 23.15 7.00
C VAL A 89 -34.53 24.20 6.14
N SER A 90 -34.76 25.39 6.68
CA SER A 90 -35.40 26.48 5.93
C SER A 90 -34.43 27.20 4.98
N PHE A 91 -33.13 27.09 5.16
CA PHE A 91 -32.11 27.84 4.43
C PHE A 91 -31.02 26.96 3.83
N GLU A 92 -31.34 25.69 3.54
CA GLU A 92 -30.37 24.69 3.10
C GLU A 92 -29.56 25.11 1.86
N GLU A 93 -30.19 25.76 0.86
CA GLU A 93 -29.49 26.24 -0.35
C GLU A 93 -28.46 27.33 -0.02
N GLN A 94 -28.81 28.28 0.84
CA GLN A 94 -27.91 29.34 1.27
C GLN A 94 -26.77 28.77 2.13
N VAL A 95 -27.07 27.82 3.02
CA VAL A 95 -26.08 27.10 3.83
C VAL A 95 -25.09 26.33 2.95
N LEU A 96 -25.56 25.68 1.88
CA LEU A 96 -24.71 24.97 0.93
C LEU A 96 -23.69 25.92 0.29
N ILE A 97 -24.14 27.04 -0.28
CA ILE A 97 -23.27 28.02 -0.96
C ILE A 97 -22.22 28.57 0.02
N ILE A 98 -22.62 28.89 1.25
CA ILE A 98 -21.70 29.42 2.27
C ILE A 98 -20.67 28.37 2.70
N ARG A 99 -21.07 27.11 2.88
CA ARG A 99 -20.14 26.01 3.21
C ARG A 99 -19.13 25.74 2.11
N GLU A 100 -19.56 25.79 0.85
CA GLU A 100 -18.64 25.63 -0.30
C GLU A 100 -17.59 26.75 -0.34
N LYS A 101 -18.02 28.01 -0.24
CA LYS A 101 -17.08 29.14 -0.20
C LYS A 101 -16.12 29.09 0.98
N LEU A 102 -16.62 28.74 2.15
CA LEU A 102 -15.78 28.62 3.34
C LEU A 102 -14.76 27.48 3.21
N ALA A 103 -15.14 26.38 2.54
CA ALA A 103 -14.20 25.31 2.22
C ALA A 103 -13.12 25.75 1.23
N GLU A 104 -13.47 26.51 0.19
CA GLU A 104 -12.50 27.07 -0.78
C GLU A 104 -11.49 28.00 -0.11
N LEU A 105 -11.94 28.83 0.84
CA LEU A 105 -11.06 29.72 1.62
C LEU A 105 -10.09 28.92 2.50
N TYR A 106 -10.58 27.91 3.23
CA TYR A 106 -9.71 27.05 4.04
C TYR A 106 -8.75 26.21 3.18
N GLU A 107 -9.18 25.78 2.00
CA GLU A 107 -8.34 25.05 1.06
C GLU A 107 -7.19 25.95 0.54
N ALA A 108 -7.48 27.21 0.21
CA ALA A 108 -6.46 28.18 -0.20
C ALA A 108 -5.42 28.46 0.91
N GLU A 109 -5.80 28.30 2.17
CA GLU A 109 -4.93 28.44 3.35
C GLU A 109 -4.25 27.12 3.76
N GLN A 110 -4.43 26.02 3.01
CA GLN A 110 -3.94 24.68 3.33
C GLN A 110 -4.47 24.11 4.66
N GLU A 111 -5.62 24.62 5.11
CA GLU A 111 -6.32 24.17 6.31
C GLU A 111 -7.28 23.00 5.96
N TRP A 112 -6.69 21.90 5.50
CA TRP A 112 -7.39 20.75 4.89
C TRP A 112 -8.52 20.19 5.76
N SER A 113 -8.21 19.97 7.03
CA SER A 113 -9.11 19.45 8.06
C SER A 113 -10.36 20.33 8.26
N LYS A 114 -10.20 21.66 8.21
CA LYS A 114 -11.31 22.63 8.34
C LYS A 114 -12.14 22.68 7.07
N ALA A 115 -11.50 22.68 5.90
CA ALA A 115 -12.18 22.62 4.60
C ALA A 115 -13.06 21.36 4.47
N ALA A 116 -12.51 20.20 4.84
CA ALA A 116 -13.23 18.92 4.83
C ALA A 116 -14.46 18.96 5.75
N ARG A 117 -14.31 19.53 6.96
CA ARG A 117 -15.43 19.70 7.90
C ARG A 117 -16.55 20.58 7.33
N MET A 118 -16.21 21.66 6.63
CA MET A 118 -17.21 22.54 6.03
C MET A 118 -18.06 21.80 4.99
N LEU A 119 -17.42 21.07 4.07
CA LEU A 119 -18.09 20.27 3.05
C LEU A 119 -18.84 19.07 3.65
N SER A 120 -18.29 18.42 4.68
CA SER A 120 -18.91 17.26 5.32
C SER A 120 -20.25 17.57 6.01
N GLY A 121 -20.47 18.82 6.41
CA GLY A 121 -21.72 19.26 7.01
C GLY A 121 -22.79 19.67 5.99
N ILE A 122 -22.53 19.50 4.69
CA ILE A 122 -23.56 19.57 3.66
C ILE A 122 -24.35 18.26 3.71
N ASP A 123 -25.68 18.35 3.83
CA ASP A 123 -26.56 17.18 3.75
C ASP A 123 -26.68 16.72 2.29
N LEU A 124 -25.84 15.77 1.90
CA LEU A 124 -25.82 15.20 0.54
C LEU A 124 -27.07 14.36 0.23
N ASP A 125 -27.88 14.01 1.23
CA ASP A 125 -29.12 13.24 1.08
C ASP A 125 -30.37 14.14 1.16
N SER A 126 -30.17 15.46 1.30
CA SER A 126 -31.22 16.46 1.28
C SER A 126 -32.14 16.29 0.06
N SER A 127 -33.45 16.48 0.32
CA SER A 127 -34.50 16.45 -0.70
C SER A 127 -34.52 17.71 -1.59
N ILE A 128 -33.55 18.62 -1.43
CA ILE A 128 -33.38 19.75 -2.32
C ILE A 128 -33.09 19.22 -3.73
N ARG A 129 -34.13 19.39 -4.56
CA ARG A 129 -34.22 19.08 -5.99
C ARG A 129 -32.87 18.83 -6.65
N LEU A 130 -32.56 17.54 -6.80
CA LEU A 130 -31.62 17.01 -7.78
C LEU A 130 -30.15 17.45 -7.55
N LEU A 131 -29.60 17.26 -6.35
CA LEU A 131 -28.16 17.02 -6.27
C LEU A 131 -27.86 15.77 -7.10
N ASP A 132 -27.35 15.99 -8.30
CA ASP A 132 -27.04 14.93 -9.26
C ASP A 132 -26.08 13.92 -8.63
N GLU A 133 -26.17 12.66 -9.02
CA GLU A 133 -25.27 11.60 -8.51
C GLU A 133 -23.80 11.98 -8.75
N SER A 134 -23.53 12.70 -9.86
CA SER A 134 -22.24 13.31 -10.17
C SER A 134 -21.78 14.33 -9.12
N TYR A 135 -22.67 15.23 -8.67
CA TYR A 135 -22.33 16.23 -7.66
C TYR A 135 -22.03 15.55 -6.32
N LYS A 136 -22.86 14.58 -5.91
CA LYS A 136 -22.64 13.81 -4.67
C LYS A 136 -21.30 13.07 -4.71
N LEU A 137 -20.99 12.42 -5.84
CA LEU A 137 -19.71 11.76 -6.04
C LEU A 137 -18.55 12.75 -5.96
N SER A 138 -18.64 13.88 -6.66
CA SER A 138 -17.62 14.93 -6.66
C SER A 138 -17.32 15.44 -5.24
N LYS A 139 -18.37 15.72 -4.44
CA LYS A 139 -18.18 16.15 -3.05
C LYS A 139 -17.61 15.06 -2.16
N CYS A 140 -18.08 13.82 -2.27
CA CYS A 140 -17.52 12.70 -1.49
C CYS A 140 -16.03 12.51 -1.79
N VAL A 141 -15.63 12.52 -3.07
CA VAL A 141 -14.22 12.41 -3.47
C VAL A 141 -13.42 13.62 -2.95
N LYS A 142 -13.93 14.85 -3.11
CA LYS A 142 -13.27 16.06 -2.62
C LYS A 142 -13.04 16.03 -1.10
N ILE A 143 -14.06 15.64 -0.33
CA ILE A 143 -13.96 15.53 1.13
C ILE A 143 -12.91 14.47 1.52
N ALA A 144 -12.91 13.31 0.85
CA ALA A 144 -11.92 12.27 1.09
C ALA A 144 -10.49 12.76 0.78
N SER A 145 -10.30 13.46 -0.35
CA SER A 145 -9.01 14.05 -0.71
C SER A 145 -8.52 15.05 0.35
N LEU A 146 -9.39 15.94 0.84
CA LEU A 146 -9.02 16.92 1.87
C LEU A 146 -8.60 16.25 3.17
N TYR A 147 -9.30 15.21 3.63
CA TYR A 147 -8.87 14.46 4.81
C TYR A 147 -7.55 13.71 4.59
N LEU A 148 -7.28 13.26 3.37
CA LEU A 148 -6.02 12.59 3.02
C LEU A 148 -4.80 13.51 2.97
N GLU A 149 -4.98 14.83 2.80
CA GLU A 149 -3.89 15.80 2.91
C GLU A 149 -3.47 16.06 4.36
N ASP A 150 -4.30 15.65 5.34
CA ASP A 150 -4.02 15.70 6.78
C ASP A 150 -3.81 14.28 7.37
N ASP A 151 -3.53 13.29 6.50
CA ASP A 151 -3.37 11.86 6.84
C ASP A 151 -4.53 11.23 7.66
N ASP A 152 -5.73 11.84 7.65
CA ASP A 152 -6.91 11.35 8.35
C ASP A 152 -7.66 10.30 7.53
N ALA A 153 -7.09 9.10 7.51
CA ALA A 153 -7.64 7.96 6.76
C ALA A 153 -9.02 7.52 7.28
N VAL A 154 -9.36 7.78 8.55
CA VAL A 154 -10.63 7.33 9.17
C VAL A 154 -11.79 8.14 8.63
N ASN A 155 -11.67 9.47 8.66
CA ASN A 155 -12.70 10.33 8.10
C ASN A 155 -12.75 10.22 6.57
N ALA A 156 -11.60 10.09 5.90
CA ALA A 156 -11.56 9.86 4.45
C ALA A 156 -12.31 8.59 4.03
N GLU A 157 -12.09 7.46 4.72
CA GLU A 157 -12.76 6.18 4.43
C GLU A 157 -14.28 6.28 4.48
N THR A 158 -14.82 7.06 5.40
CA THR A 158 -16.27 7.27 5.52
C THR A 158 -16.86 7.84 4.23
N PHE A 159 -16.20 8.82 3.62
CA PHE A 159 -16.67 9.45 2.38
C PHE A 159 -16.32 8.62 1.13
N THR A 160 -15.20 7.90 1.14
CA THR A 160 -14.89 6.93 0.08
C THR A 160 -15.90 5.78 0.05
N ASN A 161 -16.35 5.28 1.19
CA ASN A 161 -17.41 4.27 1.25
C ASN A 161 -18.73 4.79 0.67
N LYS A 162 -19.10 6.05 0.97
CA LYS A 162 -20.26 6.70 0.34
C LYS A 162 -20.08 6.83 -1.17
N ALA A 163 -18.92 7.24 -1.64
CA ALA A 163 -18.59 7.34 -3.06
C ALA A 163 -18.65 5.99 -3.80
N SER A 164 -18.32 4.87 -3.13
CA SER A 164 -18.29 3.55 -3.76
C SER A 164 -19.63 3.10 -4.35
N PHE A 165 -20.75 3.57 -3.76
CA PHE A 165 -22.10 3.26 -4.24
C PHE A 165 -22.46 4.04 -5.51
N LEU A 166 -21.80 5.18 -5.75
CA LEU A 166 -22.08 6.09 -6.87
C LEU A 166 -21.12 5.90 -8.05
N VAL A 167 -19.90 5.42 -7.78
CA VAL A 167 -18.82 5.29 -8.78
C VAL A 167 -19.19 4.40 -9.96
N ASN A 168 -19.88 3.28 -9.72
CA ASN A 168 -20.18 2.30 -10.78
C ASN A 168 -21.13 2.84 -11.85
N ASN A 169 -21.96 3.83 -11.49
CA ASN A 169 -22.94 4.44 -12.40
C ASN A 169 -22.43 5.76 -13.01
N SER A 170 -21.27 6.25 -12.56
CA SER A 170 -20.73 7.52 -13.00
C SER A 170 -20.11 7.43 -14.39
N LYS A 171 -20.48 8.39 -15.25
CA LYS A 171 -19.87 8.58 -16.58
C LYS A 171 -18.61 9.46 -16.53
N GLN A 172 -18.31 10.06 -15.38
CA GLN A 172 -17.18 10.98 -15.22
C GLN A 172 -15.92 10.20 -14.84
N GLU A 173 -15.14 9.84 -15.85
CA GLU A 173 -13.93 9.04 -15.69
C GLU A 173 -12.88 9.70 -14.77
N VAL A 174 -12.75 11.03 -14.79
CA VAL A 174 -11.82 11.77 -13.90
C VAL A 174 -12.15 11.52 -12.43
N LEU A 175 -13.43 11.66 -12.05
CA LEU A 175 -13.86 11.44 -10.67
C LEU A 175 -13.70 9.97 -10.26
N VAL A 176 -13.95 9.03 -11.19
CA VAL A 176 -13.73 7.60 -10.94
C VAL A 176 -12.25 7.31 -10.69
N LEU A 177 -11.35 7.96 -11.43
CA LEU A 177 -9.92 7.82 -11.21
C LEU A 177 -9.49 8.44 -9.87
N GLN A 178 -9.92 9.66 -9.57
CA GLN A 178 -9.64 10.33 -8.29
C GLN A 178 -10.14 9.50 -7.10
N TYR A 179 -11.34 8.91 -7.23
CA TYR A 179 -11.86 7.95 -6.26
C TYR A 179 -10.94 6.74 -6.08
N LYS A 180 -10.47 6.11 -7.17
CA LYS A 180 -9.56 4.96 -7.10
C LYS A 180 -8.25 5.31 -6.39
N VAL A 181 -7.68 6.47 -6.71
CA VAL A 181 -6.46 6.99 -6.05
C VAL A 181 -6.71 7.21 -4.56
N CYS A 182 -7.82 7.85 -4.18
CA CYS A 182 -8.19 8.04 -2.77
C CYS A 182 -8.34 6.69 -2.05
N ALA A 183 -9.07 5.74 -2.65
CA ALA A 183 -9.26 4.42 -2.08
C ALA A 183 -7.92 3.68 -1.87
N ALA A 184 -6.98 3.77 -2.81
CA ALA A 184 -5.65 3.19 -2.67
C ALA A 184 -4.84 3.86 -1.54
N ARG A 185 -4.82 5.21 -1.49
CA ARG A 185 -4.16 5.99 -0.43
C ARG A 185 -4.68 5.66 0.97
N ILE A 186 -6.00 5.51 1.12
CA ILE A 186 -6.62 5.15 2.40
C ILE A 186 -6.15 3.77 2.88
N LEU A 187 -6.10 2.79 1.98
CA LEU A 187 -5.62 1.44 2.32
C LEU A 187 -4.14 1.44 2.71
N ASP A 188 -3.32 2.24 2.03
CA ASP A 188 -1.90 2.45 2.34
C ASP A 188 -1.71 3.04 3.75
N LEU A 189 -2.40 4.14 4.07
CA LEU A 189 -2.39 4.77 5.39
C LEU A 189 -2.89 3.84 6.50
N LYS A 190 -3.91 3.02 6.21
CA LYS A 190 -4.43 2.00 7.13
C LYS A 190 -3.55 0.75 7.22
N ARG A 191 -2.43 0.71 6.50
CA ARG A 191 -1.46 -0.40 6.45
C ARG A 191 -2.06 -1.71 5.94
N LYS A 192 -3.14 -1.62 5.16
CA LYS A 192 -3.68 -2.75 4.38
C LYS A 192 -2.91 -2.86 3.07
N PHE A 193 -1.59 -3.09 3.20
CA PHE A 193 -0.66 -2.92 2.10
C PHE A 193 -0.92 -3.81 0.89
N LEU A 194 -1.35 -5.07 1.09
CA LEU A 194 -1.69 -5.94 -0.05
C LEU A 194 -2.91 -5.43 -0.83
N ASP A 195 -3.94 -4.97 -0.12
CA ASP A 195 -5.14 -4.42 -0.75
C ASP A 195 -4.81 -3.10 -1.48
N ALA A 196 -4.00 -2.24 -0.84
CA ALA A 196 -3.50 -0.99 -1.44
C ALA A 196 -2.68 -1.28 -2.70
N ALA A 197 -1.78 -2.27 -2.66
CA ALA A 197 -0.94 -2.65 -3.77
C ALA A 197 -1.74 -3.08 -4.99
N LEU A 198 -2.78 -3.89 -4.79
CA LEU A 198 -3.66 -4.30 -5.89
C LEU A 198 -4.39 -3.10 -6.50
N LYS A 199 -4.84 -2.13 -5.69
CA LYS A 199 -5.49 -0.91 -6.19
C LYS A 199 -4.54 0.00 -6.95
N TYR A 200 -3.33 0.22 -6.44
CA TYR A 200 -2.30 0.96 -7.17
C TYR A 200 -1.90 0.25 -8.46
N TYR A 201 -1.83 -1.08 -8.46
CA TYR A 201 -1.55 -1.85 -9.66
C TYR A 201 -2.68 -1.69 -10.70
N GLU A 202 -3.95 -1.78 -10.30
CA GLU A 202 -5.09 -1.50 -11.17
C GLU A 202 -5.02 -0.10 -11.82
N ILE A 203 -4.57 0.92 -11.07
CA ILE A 203 -4.38 2.28 -11.58
C ILE A 203 -3.23 2.32 -12.59
N SER A 204 -2.12 1.63 -12.33
CA SER A 204 -0.97 1.59 -13.24
C SER A 204 -1.26 0.91 -14.60
N GLN A 205 -2.34 0.14 -14.71
CA GLN A 205 -2.75 -0.53 -15.96
C GLN A 205 -3.62 0.37 -16.86
N ILE A 206 -3.94 1.59 -16.43
CA ILE A 206 -4.71 2.53 -17.22
C ILE A 206 -3.85 3.01 -18.40
N GLU A 207 -4.45 3.06 -19.60
CA GLU A 207 -3.77 3.54 -20.80
C GLU A 207 -3.48 5.05 -20.73
N LYS A 208 -2.37 5.47 -21.33
CA LYS A 208 -2.04 6.89 -21.51
C LYS A 208 -3.12 7.56 -22.34
N ARG A 209 -3.87 8.46 -21.73
CA ARG A 209 -4.94 9.21 -22.40
C ARG A 209 -5.27 10.49 -21.66
N GLN A 210 -5.86 11.41 -22.38
CA GLN A 210 -6.52 12.56 -21.78
C GLN A 210 -7.85 12.11 -21.18
N ILE A 211 -8.06 12.40 -19.90
CA ILE A 211 -9.34 12.18 -19.22
C ILE A 211 -9.86 13.56 -18.79
N GLY A 212 -10.84 14.09 -19.51
CA GLY A 212 -11.31 15.47 -19.30
C GLY A 212 -10.20 16.50 -19.56
N ASP A 213 -9.96 17.37 -18.58
CA ASP A 213 -8.88 18.38 -18.62
C ASP A 213 -7.54 17.84 -18.06
N GLU A 214 -7.53 16.65 -17.45
CA GLU A 214 -6.34 16.05 -16.85
C GLU A 214 -5.64 15.12 -17.84
N TRP A 215 -4.32 15.28 -17.96
CA TRP A 215 -3.48 14.40 -18.76
C TRP A 215 -2.79 13.38 -17.85
N ILE A 216 -3.00 12.09 -18.11
CA ILE A 216 -2.28 11.03 -17.41
C ILE A 216 -0.96 10.81 -18.14
N ASP A 217 0.12 11.31 -17.57
CA ASP A 217 1.46 11.07 -18.08
C ASP A 217 2.00 9.69 -17.66
N GLU A 218 3.10 9.31 -18.28
CA GLU A 218 3.79 8.07 -17.97
C GLU A 218 4.38 8.07 -16.56
N GLU A 219 4.75 9.25 -16.06
CA GLU A 219 5.33 9.43 -14.73
C GLU A 219 4.31 9.11 -13.63
N ALA A 220 3.07 9.57 -13.73
CA ALA A 220 2.01 9.25 -12.77
C ALA A 220 1.68 7.74 -12.74
N LEU A 221 1.70 7.07 -13.90
CA LEU A 221 1.50 5.62 -13.96
C LEU A 221 2.69 4.85 -13.38
N GLU A 222 3.91 5.34 -13.59
CA GLU A 222 5.13 4.79 -12.99
C GLU A 222 5.14 4.98 -11.47
N GLN A 223 4.67 6.13 -10.97
CA GLN A 223 4.49 6.39 -9.54
C GLN A 223 3.45 5.45 -8.92
N ALA A 224 2.32 5.22 -9.59
CA ALA A 224 1.32 4.25 -9.14
C ALA A 224 1.90 2.82 -9.08
N LEU A 225 2.66 2.41 -10.10
CA LEU A 225 3.33 1.10 -10.10
C LEU A 225 4.38 1.00 -8.97
N THR A 226 5.15 2.06 -8.75
CA THR A 226 6.12 2.14 -7.66
C THR A 226 5.43 2.03 -6.29
N ALA A 227 4.31 2.71 -6.09
CA ALA A 227 3.51 2.59 -4.87
C ALA A 227 2.96 1.17 -4.67
N ALA A 228 2.52 0.50 -5.76
CA ALA A 228 2.06 -0.89 -5.70
C ALA A 228 3.16 -1.87 -5.24
N VAL A 229 4.36 -1.74 -5.83
CA VAL A 229 5.53 -2.53 -5.47
C VAL A 229 5.96 -2.25 -4.03
N THR A 230 6.02 -0.97 -3.65
CA THR A 230 6.37 -0.51 -2.29
C THR A 230 5.45 -1.10 -1.24
N CYS A 231 4.13 -0.97 -1.42
CA CYS A 231 3.13 -1.56 -0.52
C CYS A 231 3.32 -3.08 -0.41
N THR A 232 3.57 -3.77 -1.52
CA THR A 232 3.77 -5.23 -1.48
C THR A 232 5.04 -5.63 -0.76
N ILE A 233 6.11 -4.85 -0.87
CA ILE A 233 7.34 -5.06 -0.09
C ILE A 233 7.08 -4.83 1.41
N LEU A 234 6.27 -3.84 1.79
CA LEU A 234 5.91 -3.57 3.19
C LEU A 234 4.87 -4.54 3.78
N ALA A 235 4.15 -5.28 2.94
CA ALA A 235 3.17 -6.25 3.39
C ALA A 235 3.80 -7.40 4.22
N PRO A 236 3.05 -8.02 5.16
CA PRO A 236 3.51 -9.17 5.91
C PRO A 236 3.99 -10.33 5.02
N ALA A 237 5.13 -10.92 5.34
CA ALA A 237 5.70 -12.01 4.57
C ALA A 237 4.79 -13.25 4.60
N GLY A 238 4.53 -13.87 3.44
CA GLY A 238 3.70 -15.07 3.35
C GLY A 238 3.22 -15.38 1.93
N PRO A 239 2.43 -16.45 1.73
CA PRO A 239 2.05 -16.94 0.40
C PRO A 239 1.28 -15.93 -0.45
N GLN A 240 0.40 -15.13 0.17
CA GLN A 240 -0.37 -14.10 -0.55
C GLN A 240 0.54 -13.02 -1.13
N ARG A 241 1.48 -12.48 -0.33
CA ARG A 241 2.48 -11.51 -0.77
C ARG A 241 3.34 -12.07 -1.90
N SER A 242 3.82 -13.31 -1.78
CA SER A 242 4.64 -13.94 -2.83
C SER A 242 3.92 -14.07 -4.18
N ARG A 243 2.60 -14.31 -4.18
CA ARG A 243 1.81 -14.32 -5.43
C ARG A 243 1.75 -12.94 -6.08
N VAL A 244 1.55 -11.89 -5.29
CA VAL A 244 1.49 -10.52 -5.80
C VAL A 244 2.87 -10.08 -6.32
N LEU A 245 3.96 -10.40 -5.61
CA LEU A 245 5.34 -10.17 -6.07
C LEU A 245 5.64 -10.84 -7.41
N ALA A 246 5.11 -12.05 -7.64
CA ALA A 246 5.27 -12.76 -8.91
C ALA A 246 4.64 -12.02 -10.09
N ASN A 247 3.56 -11.26 -9.87
CA ASN A 247 2.94 -10.43 -10.91
C ASN A 247 3.87 -9.28 -11.29
N PHE A 248 4.45 -8.58 -10.30
CA PHE A 248 5.37 -7.47 -10.57
C PHE A 248 6.68 -7.91 -11.19
N TYR A 249 7.24 -9.05 -10.75
CA TYR A 249 8.48 -9.56 -11.33
C TYR A 249 8.35 -9.92 -12.81
N LYS A 250 7.15 -10.34 -13.25
CA LYS A 250 6.85 -10.63 -14.66
C LYS A 250 6.48 -9.39 -15.47
N ASP A 251 6.16 -8.27 -14.82
CA ASP A 251 5.80 -7.02 -15.48
C ASP A 251 7.09 -6.27 -15.86
N GLU A 252 7.41 -6.24 -17.16
CA GLU A 252 8.65 -5.62 -17.67
C GLU A 252 8.79 -4.15 -17.25
N ARG A 253 7.69 -3.43 -16.99
CA ARG A 253 7.72 -2.05 -16.53
C ARG A 253 8.38 -1.92 -15.16
N CYS A 254 8.26 -2.95 -14.32
CA CYS A 254 8.91 -2.96 -13.01
C CYS A 254 10.44 -2.92 -13.12
N SER A 255 11.03 -3.47 -14.19
CA SER A 255 12.49 -3.49 -14.40
C SER A 255 13.13 -2.10 -14.53
N LYS A 256 12.33 -1.08 -14.89
CA LYS A 256 12.77 0.30 -15.04
C LYS A 256 12.71 1.08 -13.74
N LEU A 257 11.99 0.57 -12.74
CA LEU A 257 11.80 1.26 -11.47
C LEU A 257 13.07 1.25 -10.64
N LYS A 258 13.34 2.36 -9.93
CA LYS A 258 14.47 2.45 -8.98
C LYS A 258 14.41 1.37 -7.89
N ILE A 259 13.19 0.97 -7.48
CA ILE A 259 12.94 -0.04 -6.45
C ILE A 259 13.17 -1.49 -6.92
N TYR A 260 13.39 -1.72 -8.23
CA TYR A 260 13.49 -3.06 -8.80
C TYR A 260 14.53 -3.99 -8.13
N PRO A 261 15.74 -3.54 -7.74
CA PRO A 261 16.71 -4.41 -7.08
C PRO A 261 16.19 -5.02 -5.78
N ILE A 262 15.36 -4.28 -5.03
CA ILE A 262 14.73 -4.77 -3.80
C ILE A 262 13.60 -5.72 -4.15
N LEU A 263 12.75 -5.36 -5.11
CA LEU A 263 11.68 -6.24 -5.62
C LEU A 263 12.24 -7.61 -6.04
N GLU A 264 13.31 -7.63 -6.83
CA GLU A 264 13.94 -8.86 -7.29
C GLU A 264 14.44 -9.71 -6.11
N LYS A 265 15.13 -9.10 -5.14
CA LYS A 265 15.61 -9.82 -3.95
C LYS A 265 14.47 -10.37 -3.12
N VAL A 266 13.42 -9.59 -2.91
CA VAL A 266 12.26 -9.99 -2.12
C VAL A 266 11.51 -11.12 -2.81
N TYR A 267 11.33 -11.05 -4.13
CA TYR A 267 10.68 -12.09 -4.93
C TYR A 267 11.48 -13.39 -4.97
N LEU A 268 12.80 -13.30 -5.13
CA LEU A 268 13.71 -14.45 -5.09
C LEU A 268 14.00 -14.94 -3.67
N GLU A 269 13.37 -14.33 -2.66
CA GLU A 269 13.48 -14.67 -1.24
C GLU A 269 14.94 -14.70 -0.76
N ARG A 270 15.67 -13.66 -1.13
CA ARG A 270 17.04 -13.40 -0.68
C ARG A 270 16.99 -12.54 0.59
N ILE A 271 17.98 -12.71 1.45
CA ILE A 271 18.13 -11.89 2.66
C ILE A 271 18.49 -10.44 2.26
N LEU A 272 17.74 -9.47 2.77
CA LEU A 272 18.00 -8.05 2.65
C LEU A 272 18.95 -7.58 3.75
N ARG A 273 20.03 -6.90 3.37
CA ARG A 273 21.02 -6.36 4.32
C ARG A 273 20.65 -4.93 4.72
N LYS A 274 21.11 -4.52 5.91
CA LYS A 274 20.83 -3.20 6.48
C LYS A 274 21.07 -2.00 5.54
N PRO A 275 22.20 -1.90 4.80
CA PRO A 275 22.40 -0.77 3.87
C PRO A 275 21.34 -0.66 2.77
N GLU A 276 20.78 -1.80 2.35
CA GLU A 276 19.76 -1.86 1.29
C GLU A 276 18.39 -1.46 1.84
N ILE A 277 18.13 -1.82 3.10
CA ILE A 277 16.93 -1.41 3.84
C ILE A 277 16.98 0.09 4.13
N ASP A 278 18.14 0.61 4.53
CA ASP A 278 18.32 2.04 4.82
C ASP A 278 18.11 2.87 3.53
N SER A 279 18.70 2.45 2.40
CA SER A 279 18.47 3.09 1.10
C SER A 279 17.02 3.02 0.65
N PHE A 280 16.31 1.92 0.96
CA PHE A 280 14.88 1.81 0.68
C PHE A 280 14.05 2.76 1.54
N ALA A 281 14.40 2.91 2.81
CA ALA A 281 13.69 3.74 3.77
C ALA A 281 13.70 5.23 3.38
N GLU A 282 14.75 5.70 2.71
CA GLU A 282 14.87 7.08 2.20
C GLU A 282 13.77 7.42 1.18
N ASP A 283 13.29 6.44 0.41
CA ASP A 283 12.26 6.63 -0.61
C ASP A 283 10.83 6.44 -0.07
N LEU A 284 10.66 6.10 1.21
CA LEU A 284 9.36 5.82 1.82
C LEU A 284 8.70 7.06 2.42
N LYS A 285 7.36 7.05 2.42
CA LYS A 285 6.57 8.08 3.12
C LYS A 285 6.63 7.87 4.64
N GLU A 286 6.44 8.93 5.41
CA GLU A 286 6.52 8.88 6.87
C GLU A 286 5.57 7.82 7.49
N HIS A 287 4.33 7.75 7.01
CA HIS A 287 3.35 6.76 7.47
C HIS A 287 3.67 5.30 7.10
N GLN A 288 4.56 5.08 6.12
CA GLN A 288 5.02 3.76 5.69
C GLN A 288 6.19 3.25 6.55
N ILE A 289 6.91 4.16 7.22
CA ILE A 289 7.99 3.84 8.13
C ILE A 289 7.44 3.76 9.55
N ASN A 290 6.90 4.88 10.05
CA ASN A 290 6.51 5.01 11.44
C ASN A 290 5.09 4.53 11.69
N VAL A 291 4.82 4.12 12.92
CA VAL A 291 3.44 3.96 13.37
C VAL A 291 2.87 5.36 13.52
N SER A 292 2.16 5.91 12.54
CA SER A 292 1.42 7.17 12.73
C SER A 292 0.73 7.13 14.11
N ASN A 293 1.20 8.00 15.00
CA ASN A 293 0.63 8.17 16.32
C ASN A 293 -0.78 8.69 16.07
N ILE A 294 -1.76 7.78 16.04
CA ILE A 294 -3.14 8.10 16.45
C ILE A 294 -3.07 8.32 17.97
N ILE A 295 -2.22 9.26 18.42
CA ILE A 295 -2.47 9.93 19.68
C ILE A 295 -3.66 10.81 19.34
N VAL A 296 -4.82 10.26 19.65
CA VAL A 296 -6.07 10.93 19.95
C VAL A 296 -5.94 12.44 19.80
N ASN A 297 -6.33 12.96 18.63
CA ASN A 297 -6.68 14.38 18.50
C ASN A 297 -8.02 14.63 19.21
N LEU A 298 -8.14 14.19 20.47
CA LEU A 298 -9.20 14.54 21.40
C LEU A 298 -8.80 15.79 22.18
N HIS A 299 -8.31 16.82 21.48
CA HIS A 299 -8.03 18.11 22.10
C HIS A 299 -8.55 19.33 21.33
N ILE A 300 -9.50 19.13 20.41
CA ILE A 300 -10.26 20.25 19.85
C ILE A 300 -11.75 19.98 20.06
N GLY A 301 -12.27 20.41 21.21
CA GLY A 301 -13.71 20.62 21.39
C GLY A 301 -14.43 19.92 22.54
N CYS A 302 -13.82 19.71 23.72
CA CYS A 302 -14.62 19.44 24.92
C CYS A 302 -15.15 20.77 25.49
N PRO A 303 -16.47 21.04 25.49
CA PRO A 303 -17.01 22.18 26.23
C PRO A 303 -16.71 21.99 27.72
N GLY A 304 -16.26 23.07 28.39
CA GLY A 304 -15.57 23.08 29.69
C GLY A 304 -16.31 22.54 30.93
N TRP A 305 -17.33 21.71 30.77
CA TRP A 305 -18.13 21.13 31.86
C TRP A 305 -18.02 19.61 31.98
N LEU A 306 -17.26 18.92 31.12
CA LEU A 306 -17.03 17.46 31.19
C LEU A 306 -15.66 17.02 31.77
N ALA A 307 -14.81 17.97 32.18
CA ALA A 307 -13.46 17.71 32.71
C ALA A 307 -13.37 16.80 33.97
N PRO A 308 -14.35 16.71 34.88
CA PRO A 308 -14.15 15.93 36.12
C PRO A 308 -14.24 14.39 35.99
N LEU A 309 -14.68 13.82 34.86
CA LEU A 309 -14.97 12.37 34.79
C LEU A 309 -13.79 11.46 34.36
N VAL A 310 -12.69 12.01 33.85
CA VAL A 310 -11.59 11.20 33.26
C VAL A 310 -10.41 10.97 34.25
N MET A 311 -10.53 11.43 35.49
CA MET A 311 -9.47 11.32 36.51
C MET A 311 -9.44 9.97 37.28
N PHE A 312 -10.30 9.00 36.99
CA PHE A 312 -10.36 7.73 37.73
C PHE A 312 -10.06 6.51 36.84
N SER A 313 -8.78 6.24 36.59
CA SER A 313 -8.23 4.87 36.45
C SER A 313 -6.71 4.95 36.34
N GLY A 314 -6.03 4.92 37.49
CA GLY A 314 -4.57 4.88 37.56
C GLY A 314 -4.01 3.47 37.36
N TYR A 315 -3.00 3.38 36.50
CA TYR A 315 -1.81 2.51 36.51
C TYR A 315 -0.93 3.11 35.39
N GLY A 316 0.30 3.59 35.52
CA GLY A 316 1.34 3.60 36.54
C GLY A 316 2.60 4.10 35.80
N LEU A 317 3.16 5.23 36.21
CA LEU A 317 4.32 5.87 35.59
C LEU A 317 5.59 5.00 35.71
N GLY A 318 6.31 4.84 34.60
CA GLY A 318 7.75 4.60 34.56
C GLY A 318 8.40 5.76 33.80
N LEU A 319 9.29 6.49 34.47
CA LEU A 319 9.90 7.76 34.08
C LEU A 319 10.65 7.67 32.74
N ALA A 320 10.30 8.54 31.79
CA ALA A 320 11.11 8.84 30.62
C ALA A 320 11.84 10.17 30.86
N GLU A 321 13.10 10.09 31.30
CA GLU A 321 14.07 11.17 31.14
C GLU A 321 14.74 11.01 29.77
N GLY A 322 14.63 12.03 28.93
CA GLY A 322 15.33 12.09 27.63
C GLY A 322 14.46 12.61 26.49
N MET A 323 14.10 13.89 26.51
CA MET A 323 13.59 14.59 25.33
C MET A 323 14.76 14.80 24.36
N GLY A 324 14.87 13.91 23.37
CA GLY A 324 15.75 14.03 22.21
C GLY A 324 14.89 13.99 20.95
N SER A 325 15.15 14.91 20.04
CA SER A 325 14.39 15.24 18.83
C SER A 325 14.43 14.17 17.73
N ASP A 326 13.77 13.01 17.94
CA ASP A 326 13.52 11.98 16.92
C ASP A 326 12.36 11.07 17.40
N ASP A 327 11.15 11.60 17.54
CA ASP A 327 9.97 10.81 17.97
C ASP A 327 9.45 9.91 16.83
N LYS A 328 10.20 8.87 16.49
CA LYS A 328 9.72 7.76 15.66
C LYS A 328 8.69 6.99 16.47
N ALA A 329 7.43 7.06 16.07
CA ALA A 329 6.40 6.28 16.70
C ALA A 329 6.56 4.79 16.32
N LEU A 330 6.73 3.94 17.34
CA LEU A 330 7.08 2.53 17.19
C LEU A 330 5.87 1.62 17.43
N LEU A 331 5.91 0.42 16.85
CA LEU A 331 5.00 -0.67 17.20
C LEU A 331 5.21 -1.07 18.67
N PRO A 332 4.26 -1.81 19.29
CA PRO A 332 4.38 -2.28 20.67
C PRO A 332 5.64 -3.13 20.97
N ASP A 333 6.34 -3.59 19.95
CA ASP A 333 7.61 -4.34 20.01
C ASP A 333 8.87 -3.47 19.76
N ASN A 334 8.70 -2.15 19.73
CA ASN A 334 9.69 -1.11 19.44
C ASN A 334 10.28 -1.17 18.01
N PHE A 335 9.52 -1.71 17.04
CA PHE A 335 9.90 -1.73 15.63
C PHE A 335 9.12 -0.72 14.81
N THR A 336 9.73 -0.21 13.74
CA THR A 336 8.99 0.50 12.68
C THR A 336 8.18 -0.51 11.85
N VAL A 337 7.24 -0.01 11.04
CA VAL A 337 6.47 -0.84 10.10
C VAL A 337 7.41 -1.51 9.10
N LEU A 338 8.40 -0.75 8.61
CA LEU A 338 9.45 -1.24 7.73
C LEU A 338 10.30 -2.33 8.40
N ASP A 339 10.81 -2.09 9.61
CA ASP A 339 11.63 -3.08 10.32
C ASP A 339 10.90 -4.41 10.45
N ARG A 340 9.62 -4.34 10.83
CA ARG A 340 8.77 -5.53 10.98
C ARG A 340 8.67 -6.30 9.67
N ALA A 341 8.37 -5.61 8.57
CA ALA A 341 8.24 -6.25 7.25
C ALA A 341 9.56 -6.90 6.79
N MET A 342 10.69 -6.22 7.00
CA MET A 342 12.01 -6.71 6.59
C MET A 342 12.47 -7.90 7.43
N ILE A 343 12.23 -7.88 8.74
CA ILE A 343 12.53 -9.00 9.64
C ILE A 343 11.70 -10.23 9.26
N GLU A 344 10.39 -10.07 9.06
CA GLU A 344 9.52 -11.19 8.67
C GLU A 344 9.93 -11.76 7.29
N HIS A 345 10.30 -10.89 6.35
CA HIS A 345 10.82 -11.32 5.07
C HIS A 345 12.13 -12.10 5.20
N ASN A 346 13.13 -11.56 5.91
CA ASN A 346 14.42 -12.21 6.10
C ASN A 346 14.28 -13.54 6.85
N LEU A 347 13.32 -13.64 7.78
CA LEU A 347 13.00 -14.88 8.47
C LEU A 347 12.42 -15.93 7.50
N LEU A 348 11.50 -15.55 6.62
CA LEU A 348 10.98 -16.43 5.58
C LEU A 348 12.09 -16.87 4.60
N SER A 349 13.00 -15.97 4.24
CA SER A 349 14.15 -16.27 3.38
C SER A 349 15.13 -17.24 4.07
N ALA A 350 15.46 -17.01 5.35
CA ALA A 350 16.24 -17.93 6.16
C ALA A 350 15.57 -19.32 6.25
N SER A 351 14.24 -19.32 6.30
CA SER A 351 13.42 -20.52 6.29
C SER A 351 13.62 -21.42 5.07
N LYS A 352 14.09 -20.88 3.96
CA LYS A 352 14.38 -21.68 2.78
C LYS A 352 15.84 -22.09 2.69
N LEU A 353 16.72 -21.37 3.38
CA LEU A 353 18.18 -21.58 3.38
C LEU A 353 18.64 -22.63 4.40
N TYR A 354 17.98 -22.68 5.56
CA TYR A 354 18.39 -23.53 6.67
C TYR A 354 17.34 -24.61 6.93
N THR A 355 17.81 -25.84 7.15
CA THR A 355 16.98 -26.92 7.71
C THR A 355 16.67 -26.63 9.19
N ASN A 356 17.67 -26.12 9.90
CA ASN A 356 17.61 -25.77 11.30
C ASN A 356 18.60 -24.65 11.60
N ILE A 357 18.25 -23.77 12.55
CA ILE A 357 19.07 -22.63 12.96
C ILE A 357 18.80 -22.30 14.43
N SER A 358 19.86 -21.94 15.18
CA SER A 358 19.73 -21.46 16.56
C SER A 358 19.11 -20.06 16.63
N PHE A 359 18.43 -19.70 17.73
CA PHE A 359 17.90 -18.34 17.88
C PHE A 359 19.00 -17.28 18.05
N GLU A 360 20.19 -17.66 18.53
CA GLU A 360 21.36 -16.79 18.57
C GLU A 360 21.82 -16.41 17.16
N GLU A 361 22.02 -17.41 16.29
CA GLU A 361 22.43 -17.19 14.90
C GLU A 361 21.33 -16.51 14.09
N LEU A 362 20.07 -16.91 14.30
CA LEU A 362 18.92 -16.28 13.66
C LEU A 362 18.77 -14.82 14.08
N GLY A 363 18.93 -14.51 15.37
CA GLY A 363 18.93 -13.15 15.88
C GLY A 363 20.04 -12.31 15.26
N ALA A 364 21.26 -12.86 15.16
CA ALA A 364 22.39 -12.19 14.51
C ALA A 364 22.14 -11.95 13.01
N LEU A 365 21.54 -12.92 12.30
CA LEU A 365 21.18 -12.81 10.88
C LEU A 365 20.13 -11.72 10.62
N LEU A 366 19.15 -11.62 11.50
CA LEU A 366 18.03 -10.68 11.41
C LEU A 366 18.35 -9.30 12.02
N GLY A 367 19.45 -9.18 12.77
CA GLY A 367 19.81 -7.95 13.49
C GLY A 367 18.93 -7.66 14.71
N ILE A 368 18.40 -8.70 15.38
CA ILE A 368 17.51 -8.59 16.55
C ILE A 368 17.92 -9.53 17.68
N ALA A 369 17.41 -9.25 18.89
CA ALA A 369 17.66 -10.11 20.05
C ALA A 369 17.01 -11.51 19.86
N PRO A 370 17.65 -12.61 20.31
CA PRO A 370 17.12 -13.98 20.16
C PRO A 370 15.68 -14.18 20.66
N PRO A 371 15.27 -13.64 21.84
CA PRO A 371 13.89 -13.78 22.30
C PRO A 371 12.87 -13.07 21.40
N LYS A 372 13.28 -11.99 20.72
CA LYS A 372 12.43 -11.31 19.72
C LYS A 372 12.31 -12.16 18.45
N ALA A 373 13.40 -12.77 18.00
CA ALA A 373 13.39 -13.67 16.84
C ALA A 373 12.45 -14.87 17.07
N GLU A 374 12.50 -15.49 18.25
CA GLU A 374 11.58 -16.56 18.65
C GLU A 374 10.12 -16.13 18.57
N LYS A 375 9.78 -14.97 19.17
CA LYS A 375 8.40 -14.45 19.17
C LYS A 375 7.87 -14.21 17.75
N ILE A 376 8.71 -13.69 16.85
CA ILE A 376 8.33 -13.43 15.45
C ILE A 376 8.17 -14.75 14.69
N ALA A 377 9.10 -15.68 14.85
CA ALA A 377 9.03 -17.01 14.23
C ALA A 377 7.79 -17.79 14.67
N SER A 378 7.53 -17.83 15.98
CA SER A 378 6.35 -18.48 16.55
C SER A 378 5.06 -17.91 15.95
N LYS A 379 4.95 -16.57 15.85
CA LYS A 379 3.81 -15.91 15.23
C LYS A 379 3.65 -16.28 13.75
N MET A 380 4.74 -16.27 12.97
CA MET A 380 4.70 -16.61 11.54
C MET A 380 4.32 -18.08 11.29
N ILE A 381 4.74 -18.99 12.16
CA ILE A 381 4.35 -20.41 12.12
C ILE A 381 2.87 -20.56 12.48
N TYR A 382 2.43 -19.90 13.56
CA TYR A 382 1.04 -19.95 14.01
C TYR A 382 0.06 -19.39 12.96
N GLU A 383 0.44 -18.33 12.25
CA GLU A 383 -0.37 -17.70 11.18
C GLU A 383 -0.28 -18.45 9.83
N ASP A 384 0.38 -19.61 9.79
CA ASP A 384 0.63 -20.41 8.57
C ASP A 384 1.34 -19.63 7.44
N ARG A 385 2.11 -18.61 7.82
CA ARG A 385 2.89 -17.79 6.88
C ARG A 385 4.28 -18.37 6.62
N MET A 386 4.76 -19.22 7.52
CA MET A 386 6.02 -19.94 7.44
C MET A 386 5.80 -21.36 7.97
N LYS A 387 6.32 -22.37 7.26
CA LYS A 387 6.26 -23.76 7.73
C LYS A 387 7.42 -24.04 8.66
N GLY A 388 7.14 -24.57 9.85
CA GLY A 388 8.17 -25.07 10.74
C GLY A 388 7.66 -25.40 12.14
N SER A 389 8.54 -25.89 13.00
CA SER A 389 8.27 -26.17 14.41
C SER A 389 9.39 -25.63 15.30
N ILE A 390 9.09 -25.32 16.56
CA ILE A 390 10.06 -24.77 17.53
C ILE A 390 10.29 -25.82 18.62
N ASP A 391 11.53 -26.27 18.80
CA ASP A 391 11.94 -27.13 19.92
C ASP A 391 12.42 -26.27 21.10
N GLN A 392 11.65 -26.29 22.20
CA GLN A 392 11.98 -25.56 23.43
C GLN A 392 12.91 -26.34 24.38
N LYS A 393 13.16 -27.63 24.14
CA LYS A 393 13.96 -28.50 25.04
C LYS A 393 15.41 -28.63 24.59
N ASN A 394 15.66 -28.76 23.30
CA ASN A 394 17.00 -28.64 22.74
C ASN A 394 17.17 -27.23 22.22
N ILE A 395 17.85 -26.39 23.00
CA ILE A 395 18.42 -25.09 22.64
C ILE A 395 18.10 -24.67 21.19
N TYR A 396 16.94 -24.02 21.06
CA TYR A 396 16.67 -23.01 20.05
C TYR A 396 16.64 -23.42 18.57
N LEU A 397 16.19 -24.63 18.21
CA LEU A 397 16.05 -25.01 16.80
C LEU A 397 14.65 -24.72 16.25
N ILE A 398 14.57 -23.92 15.19
CA ILE A 398 13.40 -23.93 14.29
C ILE A 398 13.64 -25.05 13.27
N ASP A 399 12.83 -26.11 13.27
CA ASP A 399 12.79 -27.07 12.16
C ASP A 399 11.92 -26.46 11.06
N ILE A 400 12.55 -26.08 9.95
CA ILE A 400 11.86 -25.35 8.90
C ILE A 400 11.51 -26.33 7.79
N GLN A 401 10.24 -26.71 7.73
CA GLN A 401 9.71 -27.60 6.69
C GLN A 401 9.54 -26.82 5.37
N GLY A 402 10.65 -26.38 4.80
CA GLY A 402 10.74 -25.74 3.51
C GLY A 402 11.11 -26.74 2.41
N LYS A 403 10.13 -27.45 1.86
CA LYS A 403 10.27 -28.10 0.54
C LYS A 403 10.54 -27.00 -0.50
N GLY A 404 11.81 -26.65 -0.77
CA GLY A 404 12.09 -25.50 -1.65
C GLY A 404 13.50 -25.39 -2.25
N TYR A 405 14.57 -25.56 -1.48
CA TYR A 405 15.91 -25.23 -2.00
C TYR A 405 16.57 -26.32 -2.86
N ARG A 406 16.08 -27.56 -2.80
CA ARG A 406 16.53 -28.57 -3.75
C ARG A 406 16.05 -28.26 -5.16
N LYS A 407 14.87 -27.67 -5.39
CA LYS A 407 14.39 -27.40 -6.75
C LYS A 407 15.23 -26.34 -7.48
N SER A 408 15.58 -25.20 -6.88
CA SER A 408 16.33 -24.16 -7.59
C SER A 408 17.79 -24.52 -7.86
N GLN A 409 18.47 -25.20 -6.91
CA GLN A 409 19.80 -25.74 -7.15
C GLN A 409 19.78 -26.92 -8.12
N ILE A 410 18.77 -27.81 -8.05
CA ILE A 410 18.62 -28.89 -9.04
C ILE A 410 18.26 -28.34 -10.42
N TYR A 411 17.45 -27.28 -10.54
CA TYR A 411 17.16 -26.63 -11.83
C TYR A 411 18.41 -25.92 -12.38
N ALA A 412 19.19 -25.23 -11.55
CA ALA A 412 20.45 -24.60 -11.99
C ALA A 412 21.50 -25.65 -12.39
N VAL A 413 21.60 -26.75 -11.63
CA VAL A 413 22.47 -27.89 -11.94
C VAL A 413 21.97 -28.65 -13.17
N ALA A 414 20.66 -28.81 -13.35
CA ALA A 414 20.05 -29.46 -14.51
C ALA A 414 20.19 -28.62 -15.78
N ILE A 415 20.04 -27.29 -15.71
CA ILE A 415 20.33 -26.38 -16.82
C ILE A 415 21.82 -26.45 -17.16
N SER A 416 22.72 -26.41 -16.17
CA SER A 416 24.16 -26.57 -16.39
C SER A 416 24.54 -27.94 -16.95
N LEU A 417 23.82 -29.01 -16.58
CA LEU A 417 23.98 -30.35 -17.14
C LEU A 417 23.42 -30.46 -18.56
N CYS A 418 22.29 -29.81 -18.86
CA CYS A 418 21.74 -29.71 -20.21
C CYS A 418 22.66 -28.90 -21.13
N ASP A 419 23.19 -27.76 -20.67
CA ASP A 419 24.17 -26.96 -21.41
C ASP A 419 25.47 -27.73 -21.63
N ALA A 420 25.92 -28.50 -20.63
CA ALA A 420 27.06 -29.41 -20.76
C ALA A 420 26.75 -30.58 -21.72
N ALA A 421 25.54 -31.13 -21.70
CA ALA A 421 25.11 -32.19 -22.61
C ALA A 421 25.00 -31.67 -24.06
N GLU A 422 24.50 -30.45 -24.28
CA GLU A 422 24.48 -29.79 -25.58
C GLU A 422 25.90 -29.46 -26.07
N SER A 423 26.81 -29.06 -25.18
CA SER A 423 28.24 -28.87 -25.47
C SER A 423 28.92 -30.19 -25.88
N VAL A 424 28.59 -31.29 -25.21
CA VAL A 424 29.07 -32.64 -25.55
C VAL A 424 28.47 -33.13 -26.87
N THR A 425 27.20 -32.79 -27.16
CA THR A 425 26.52 -33.15 -28.41
C THR A 425 27.04 -32.33 -29.61
N SER A 426 27.36 -31.06 -29.39
CA SER A 426 28.03 -30.17 -30.35
C SER A 426 29.46 -30.67 -30.67
N ARG A 427 30.21 -31.07 -29.64
CA ARG A 427 31.54 -31.71 -29.80
C ARG A 427 31.47 -33.11 -30.41
N ARG A 428 30.36 -33.84 -30.25
CA ARG A 428 30.14 -35.15 -30.90
C ARG A 428 30.11 -35.01 -32.42
N ASN A 429 29.56 -33.93 -32.96
CA ASN A 429 29.57 -33.70 -34.41
C ASN A 429 30.98 -33.38 -34.93
N SER A 430 31.77 -32.57 -34.22
CA SER A 430 33.15 -32.26 -34.63
C SER A 430 34.11 -33.45 -34.47
N VAL A 431 33.90 -34.29 -33.45
CA VAL A 431 34.70 -35.51 -33.25
C VAL A 431 34.32 -36.58 -34.27
N THR A 432 33.05 -36.69 -34.67
CA THR A 432 32.62 -37.63 -35.72
C THR A 432 33.18 -37.24 -37.09
N GLU A 433 33.27 -35.95 -37.41
CA GLU A 433 33.94 -35.46 -38.64
C GLU A 433 35.46 -35.68 -38.59
N TYR A 434 36.11 -35.44 -37.45
CA TYR A 434 37.54 -35.67 -37.28
C TYR A 434 37.91 -37.17 -37.36
N VAL A 435 37.11 -38.04 -36.73
CA VAL A 435 37.31 -39.50 -36.75
C VAL A 435 37.06 -40.07 -38.15
N ASN A 436 36.05 -39.60 -38.88
CA ASN A 436 35.83 -39.98 -40.28
C ASN A 436 36.96 -39.50 -41.21
N ALA A 437 37.55 -38.33 -40.95
CA ALA A 437 38.72 -37.84 -41.69
C ALA A 437 40.00 -38.65 -41.40
N CYS A 438 40.16 -39.18 -40.18
CA CYS A 438 41.29 -40.03 -39.81
C CYS A 438 41.16 -41.49 -40.29
N LEU A 439 39.95 -42.04 -40.34
CA LEU A 439 39.69 -43.43 -40.78
C LEU A 439 39.89 -43.67 -42.28
N VAL A 440 39.87 -42.62 -43.10
CA VAL A 440 40.19 -42.72 -44.54
C VAL A 440 41.71 -42.87 -44.79
N LYS A 441 42.58 -42.59 -43.80
CA LYS A 441 44.01 -42.41 -44.08
C LYS A 441 44.97 -43.50 -43.62
N ASN A 442 44.66 -44.42 -42.71
CA ASN A 442 45.64 -45.43 -42.32
C ASN A 442 45.02 -46.76 -41.91
N GLY A 443 45.00 -47.70 -42.87
CA GLY A 443 44.89 -49.11 -42.57
C GLY A 443 46.23 -49.67 -42.07
N LYS A 444 46.14 -50.53 -41.06
CA LYS A 444 46.96 -51.73 -40.74
C LYS A 444 47.59 -51.78 -39.33
N HIS A 445 47.43 -53.00 -38.78
CA HIS A 445 48.27 -53.76 -37.84
C HIS A 445 48.17 -53.53 -36.31
N SER A 446 47.39 -54.42 -35.69
CA SER A 446 47.77 -55.48 -34.72
C SER A 446 48.69 -55.22 -33.49
N ARG A 447 48.20 -55.76 -32.35
CA ARG A 447 48.85 -56.45 -31.20
C ARG A 447 48.98 -55.73 -29.83
N SER A 448 48.17 -56.25 -28.89
CA SER A 448 48.45 -56.74 -27.52
C SER A 448 49.44 -56.01 -26.59
N HIS A 449 48.98 -55.67 -25.36
CA HIS A 449 49.67 -55.98 -24.09
C HIS A 449 48.75 -55.81 -22.86
N ILE A 450 49.18 -56.39 -21.73
CA ILE A 450 48.41 -56.87 -20.57
C ILE A 450 48.77 -56.08 -19.28
N TYR A 451 47.85 -56.09 -18.28
CA TYR A 451 48.00 -55.93 -16.80
C TYR A 451 47.90 -54.50 -16.18
N PRO A 452 47.69 -54.34 -14.84
CA PRO A 452 46.45 -54.63 -14.07
C PRO A 452 46.11 -53.55 -13.00
N GLU A 453 44.99 -53.76 -12.29
CA GLU A 453 44.64 -53.38 -10.90
C GLU A 453 45.05 -52.02 -10.28
N GLY A 454 44.02 -51.32 -9.75
CA GLY A 454 44.04 -50.82 -8.37
C GLY A 454 44.03 -49.31 -8.19
N LEU A 455 42.88 -48.75 -7.78
CA LEU A 455 42.82 -47.58 -6.88
C LEU A 455 41.43 -47.44 -6.25
N ARG A 456 41.33 -47.82 -4.97
CA ARG A 456 40.27 -47.40 -4.03
C ARG A 456 40.59 -45.99 -3.54
N LEU A 457 39.66 -45.06 -3.68
CA LEU A 457 39.66 -43.81 -2.91
C LEU A 457 38.70 -43.96 -1.72
N LYS A 458 39.27 -43.84 -0.51
CA LYS A 458 38.55 -43.73 0.77
C LYS A 458 38.07 -42.28 0.94
N CYS A 459 36.78 -42.07 1.19
CA CYS A 459 36.30 -40.87 1.88
C CYS A 459 36.11 -41.20 3.36
N GLN A 460 36.63 -40.33 4.21
CA GLN A 460 36.60 -40.43 5.67
C GLN A 460 35.19 -40.25 6.23
N ASP A 461 34.91 -41.05 7.26
CA ASP A 461 33.71 -41.07 8.08
C ASP A 461 33.44 -39.73 8.77
N TYR A 462 32.21 -39.25 8.68
CA TYR A 462 31.56 -38.50 9.75
C TYR A 462 30.31 -39.28 10.18
N MET A 463 30.26 -39.60 11.48
CA MET A 463 29.17 -40.31 12.15
C MET A 463 27.82 -39.65 11.88
N VAL A 464 26.87 -40.45 11.38
CA VAL A 464 25.43 -40.16 11.43
C VAL A 464 24.89 -40.92 12.63
N GLU A 465 24.48 -40.20 13.68
CA GLU A 465 23.55 -40.74 14.69
C GLU A 465 22.18 -40.08 14.53
N ALA A 466 21.16 -40.90 14.76
CA ALA A 466 19.72 -40.65 14.74
C ALA A 466 19.02 -40.73 13.37
N PHE A 467 18.43 -41.91 13.15
CA PHE A 467 17.31 -42.14 12.24
C PHE A 467 16.10 -41.30 12.68
N ILE A 468 15.46 -40.60 11.73
CA ILE A 468 14.10 -40.06 11.90
C ILE A 468 13.23 -40.54 10.74
N HIS A 469 12.05 -41.04 11.10
CA HIS A 469 11.00 -41.53 10.21
C HIS A 469 10.26 -40.34 9.61
N PHE A 470 10.10 -40.31 8.29
CA PHE A 470 9.29 -39.31 7.58
C PHE A 470 7.97 -39.94 7.16
N ASP A 471 6.86 -39.35 7.61
CA ASP A 471 5.58 -39.43 6.88
C ASP A 471 5.64 -38.37 5.79
N ASP A 472 6.24 -38.72 4.65
CA ASP A 472 6.21 -37.93 3.42
C ASP A 472 5.37 -38.69 2.38
N ASP A 473 4.65 -37.95 1.53
CA ASP A 473 3.89 -38.47 0.39
C ASP A 473 4.79 -39.32 -0.52
N LYS A 474 4.78 -40.64 -0.29
CA LYS A 474 5.66 -41.64 -0.95
C LYS A 474 5.53 -41.67 -2.47
N GLU A 475 4.47 -41.11 -3.04
CA GLU A 475 4.19 -41.15 -4.48
C GLU A 475 5.12 -40.25 -5.31
N GLU A 476 5.45 -39.03 -4.89
CA GLU A 476 6.26 -38.11 -5.73
C GLU A 476 7.75 -38.50 -5.77
N LEU A 477 8.29 -39.00 -4.66
CA LEU A 477 9.67 -39.53 -4.59
C LEU A 477 9.82 -40.82 -5.41
N GLN A 478 8.83 -41.73 -5.36
CA GLN A 478 8.83 -42.94 -6.18
C GLN A 478 8.77 -42.63 -7.68
N GLN A 479 8.01 -41.60 -8.09
CA GLN A 479 7.97 -41.16 -9.49
C GLN A 479 9.32 -40.60 -9.96
N TRP A 480 10.04 -39.87 -9.08
CA TRP A 480 11.37 -39.35 -9.40
C TRP A 480 12.44 -40.45 -9.48
N ASP A 481 12.41 -41.42 -8.57
CA ASP A 481 13.29 -42.59 -8.63
C ASP A 481 13.07 -43.39 -9.93
N GLN A 482 11.82 -43.52 -10.39
CA GLN A 482 11.51 -44.16 -11.67
C GLN A 482 12.09 -43.39 -12.87
N HIS A 483 12.03 -42.05 -12.86
CA HIS A 483 12.62 -41.24 -13.93
C HIS A 483 14.15 -41.30 -13.97
N ILE A 484 14.81 -41.27 -12.81
CA ILE A 484 16.27 -41.45 -12.69
C ILE A 484 16.69 -42.82 -13.23
N VAL A 485 15.98 -43.88 -12.83
CA VAL A 485 16.25 -45.25 -13.30
C VAL A 485 16.11 -45.34 -14.82
N GLY A 486 15.09 -44.70 -15.41
CA GLY A 486 14.88 -44.66 -16.86
C GLY A 486 15.99 -43.92 -17.62
N LEU A 487 16.50 -42.82 -17.07
CA LEU A 487 17.65 -42.08 -17.63
C LEU A 487 18.94 -42.91 -17.57
N CYS A 488 19.20 -43.57 -16.44
CA CYS A 488 20.36 -44.45 -16.29
C CYS A 488 20.31 -45.65 -17.24
N GLN A 489 19.12 -46.24 -17.46
CA GLN A 489 18.93 -47.30 -18.44
C GLN A 489 19.18 -46.82 -19.87
N SER A 490 18.65 -45.65 -20.22
CA SER A 490 18.88 -45.05 -21.55
C SER A 490 20.36 -44.78 -21.81
N LEU A 491 21.09 -44.31 -20.79
CA LEU A 491 22.53 -44.11 -20.88
C LEU A 491 23.30 -45.43 -21.04
N ASN A 492 22.92 -46.46 -20.27
CA ASN A 492 23.51 -47.79 -20.37
C ASN A 492 23.26 -48.42 -21.75
N ASP A 493 22.06 -48.27 -22.33
CA ASP A 493 21.75 -48.76 -23.67
C ASP A 493 22.61 -48.08 -24.75
N VAL A 494 22.88 -46.78 -24.59
CA VAL A 494 23.79 -46.04 -25.46
C VAL A 494 25.22 -46.56 -25.30
N LEU A 495 25.69 -46.79 -24.07
CA LEU A 495 27.02 -47.35 -23.79
C LEU A 495 27.19 -48.76 -24.37
N ASP A 496 26.17 -49.62 -24.22
CA ASP A 496 26.14 -50.96 -24.79
C ASP A 496 26.13 -50.93 -26.32
N THR A 497 25.41 -49.99 -26.91
CA THR A 497 25.41 -49.79 -28.37
C THR A 497 26.76 -49.30 -28.87
N MET A 498 27.45 -48.44 -28.11
CA MET A 498 28.80 -47.99 -28.42
C MET A 498 29.80 -49.15 -28.33
N SER A 499 29.69 -49.97 -27.29
CA SER A 499 30.49 -51.18 -27.10
C SER A 499 30.30 -52.19 -28.25
N LYS A 500 29.05 -52.49 -28.64
CA LYS A 500 28.73 -53.38 -29.78
C LYS A 500 29.25 -52.87 -31.12
N LYS A 501 29.40 -51.55 -31.28
CA LYS A 501 29.95 -50.92 -32.49
C LYS A 501 31.47 -50.73 -32.45
N GLY A 502 32.14 -51.23 -31.41
CA GLY A 502 33.60 -51.15 -31.26
C GLY A 502 34.12 -49.74 -30.95
N LEU A 503 33.27 -48.85 -30.44
CA LEU A 503 33.65 -47.49 -30.06
C LEU A 503 34.25 -47.49 -28.65
N ALA A 504 35.40 -46.85 -28.47
CA ALA A 504 36.05 -46.73 -27.17
C ALA A 504 35.19 -45.87 -26.23
N ILE A 505 34.83 -46.43 -25.07
CA ILE A 505 34.14 -45.71 -24.00
C ILE A 505 35.22 -44.98 -23.18
N PRO A 506 35.21 -43.65 -23.09
CA PRO A 506 36.13 -42.94 -22.20
C PRO A 506 35.72 -43.23 -20.75
N VAL A 507 36.65 -43.76 -19.97
CA VAL A 507 36.50 -43.99 -18.52
C VAL A 507 36.77 -42.70 -17.75
#